data_AF-A0A3N9VP63-F1
#
_entry.id   AF-A0A3N9VP63-F1
#
_cell.length_a   1.000
_cell.length_b   1.000
_cell.length_c   1.000
_cell.angle_alpha   90.00
_cell.angle_beta   90.00
_cell.angle_gamma   90.00
#
_symmetry.space_group_name_H-M   'P 1'
#
loop_
_entity.id
_entity.type
_entity.pdbx_description
1 polymer ?
#
loop_
_entity_poly.entity_id
_entity_poly.type
_entity_poly.pdbx_seq_one_letter_code
_entity_poly.pdbx_strand_id
1 'polypeptide(L)'
;ERALDAVTPRLKKLYLSAYQSSLFDRVLEQRLNTFDLVEEGDLAYRHDNGACFLVEDSEAEKKRAQEFEISPSGPMFGCKMKLPEGNPREAEEKVLREESLTLAEFNLPGGLRMEGERRPLRVPIQNLSTAMDDDGLSLNFSLPRGVYATTVLREILKTHDW
;
A
#
# COMPACT_ATOMS: atom_id res chain seq x y z
N GLU A 1 30.22 6.22 -4.10
CA GLU A 1 30.26 4.90 -3.43
C GLU A 1 30.80 4.91 -2.00
N ARG A 2 32.01 5.41 -1.71
CA ARG A 2 32.62 5.35 -0.35
C ARG A 2 31.77 5.88 0.83
N ALA A 3 30.87 6.84 0.62
CA ALA A 3 29.98 7.34 1.68
C ALA A 3 28.83 6.37 2.02
N LEU A 4 28.34 5.60 1.04
CA LEU A 4 27.28 4.61 1.26
C LEU A 4 27.80 3.43 2.08
N ASP A 5 29.06 3.05 1.95
CA ASP A 5 29.63 1.93 2.70
C ASP A 5 29.78 2.21 4.20
N ALA A 6 29.84 3.48 4.59
CA ALA A 6 29.83 3.91 6.00
C ALA A 6 28.44 3.81 6.66
N VAL A 7 27.37 3.69 5.86
CA VAL A 7 26.00 3.57 6.37
C VAL A 7 25.74 2.14 6.83
N THR A 8 25.17 1.99 8.03
CA THR A 8 24.85 0.66 8.55
C THR A 8 23.86 -0.09 7.65
N PRO A 9 23.97 -1.43 7.51
CA PRO A 9 23.02 -2.20 6.71
C PRO A 9 21.55 -1.99 7.11
N ARG A 10 21.29 -1.77 8.41
CA ARG A 10 19.94 -1.48 8.93
C ARG A 10 19.39 -0.18 8.36
N LEU A 11 20.20 0.88 8.32
CA LEU A 11 19.78 2.18 7.82
C LEU A 11 19.61 2.16 6.29
N LYS A 12 20.45 1.43 5.56
CA LYS A 12 20.23 1.18 4.11
C LYS A 12 18.88 0.53 3.83
N LYS A 13 18.53 -0.52 4.59
CA LYS A 13 17.22 -1.18 4.47
C LYS A 13 16.06 -0.25 4.81
N LEU A 14 16.24 0.61 5.82
CA LEU A 14 15.23 1.62 6.16
C LEU A 14 14.98 2.57 4.98
N TYR A 15 16.02 3.15 4.38
CA TYR A 15 15.86 4.04 3.22
C TYR A 15 15.19 3.35 2.04
N LEU A 16 15.58 2.10 1.75
CA LEU A 16 14.97 1.31 0.69
C LEU A 16 13.47 1.07 0.96
N SER A 17 13.12 0.69 2.20
CA SER A 17 11.71 0.49 2.58
C SER A 17 10.90 1.78 2.53
N ALA A 18 11.48 2.91 2.94
CA ALA A 18 10.83 4.22 2.85
C ALA A 18 10.58 4.61 1.39
N TYR A 19 11.53 4.33 0.51
CA TYR A 19 11.36 4.57 -0.92
C TYR A 19 10.28 3.68 -1.54
N GLN A 20 10.23 2.38 -1.21
CA GLN A 20 9.12 1.50 -1.62
C GLN A 20 7.76 2.05 -1.15
N SER A 21 7.67 2.53 0.10
CA SER A 21 6.45 3.13 0.62
C SER A 21 6.05 4.39 -0.14
N SER A 22 6.99 5.26 -0.48
CA SER A 22 6.71 6.45 -1.30
C SER A 22 6.19 6.09 -2.70
N LEU A 23 6.72 5.03 -3.33
CA LEU A 23 6.22 4.56 -4.62
C LEU A 23 4.82 3.92 -4.51
N PHE A 24 4.56 3.19 -3.42
CA PHE A 24 3.24 2.68 -3.09
C PHE A 24 2.22 3.82 -2.96
N ASP A 25 2.57 4.87 -2.22
CA ASP A 25 1.69 6.03 -2.00
C ASP A 25 1.32 6.71 -3.33
N ARG A 26 2.24 6.79 -4.29
CA ARG A 26 1.94 7.32 -5.63
C ARG A 26 0.96 6.46 -6.43
N VAL A 27 1.02 5.13 -6.28
CA VAL A 27 0.02 4.23 -6.88
C VAL A 27 -1.33 4.42 -6.19
N LEU A 28 -1.33 4.53 -4.86
CA LEU A 28 -2.53 4.80 -4.08
C LEU A 28 -3.20 6.13 -4.49
N GLU A 29 -2.41 7.20 -4.66
CA GLU A 29 -2.89 8.51 -5.10
C GLU A 29 -3.66 8.45 -6.42
N GLN A 30 -3.17 7.66 -7.38
CA GLN A 30 -3.86 7.44 -8.66
C GLN A 30 -5.19 6.69 -8.52
N ARG A 31 -5.33 5.91 -7.44
CA ARG A 31 -6.52 5.10 -7.13
C ARG A 31 -7.44 5.73 -6.09
N LEU A 32 -7.17 6.92 -5.57
CA LEU A 32 -7.98 7.52 -4.48
C LEU A 32 -9.47 7.67 -4.79
N ASN A 33 -9.86 7.75 -6.07
CA ASN A 33 -11.27 7.83 -6.46
C ASN A 33 -11.90 6.46 -6.76
N THR A 34 -11.10 5.39 -6.81
CA THR A 34 -11.53 4.01 -7.14
C THR A 34 -10.93 2.97 -6.18
N PHE A 35 -10.42 3.40 -5.03
CA PHE A 35 -9.77 2.57 -4.01
C PHE A 35 -10.72 1.58 -3.35
N ASP A 36 -12.02 1.81 -3.49
CA ASP A 36 -13.10 0.96 -3.00
C ASP A 36 -13.62 -0.04 -4.06
N LEU A 37 -13.14 0.08 -5.30
CA LEU A 37 -13.48 -0.78 -6.42
C LEU A 37 -12.30 -1.68 -6.79
N VAL A 38 -12.62 -2.90 -7.20
CA VAL A 38 -11.69 -3.79 -7.90
C VAL A 38 -11.99 -3.75 -9.39
N GLU A 39 -10.96 -3.72 -10.21
CA GLU A 39 -11.04 -3.69 -11.66
C GLU A 39 -10.46 -4.99 -12.24
N GLU A 40 -10.81 -5.34 -13.48
CA GLU A 40 -10.21 -6.49 -14.15
C GLU A 40 -8.68 -6.31 -14.26
N GLY A 41 -7.94 -7.37 -13.97
CA GLY A 41 -6.49 -7.35 -13.89
C GLY A 41 -5.94 -6.92 -12.53
N ASP A 42 -6.76 -6.42 -11.59
CA ASP A 42 -6.28 -6.11 -10.25
C ASP A 42 -5.76 -7.36 -9.52
N LEU A 43 -4.80 -7.15 -8.62
CA LEU A 43 -4.53 -8.11 -7.57
C LEU A 43 -5.38 -7.76 -6.34
N ALA A 44 -6.53 -8.41 -6.19
CA ALA A 44 -7.36 -8.25 -5.02
C ALA A 44 -6.71 -8.87 -3.78
N TYR A 45 -6.62 -8.11 -2.71
CA TYR A 45 -6.14 -8.52 -1.38
C TYR A 45 -7.33 -8.95 -0.53
N ARG A 46 -7.26 -10.16 0.05
CA ARG A 46 -8.26 -10.64 1.01
C ARG A 46 -7.92 -10.23 2.42
N HIS A 47 -8.85 -9.60 3.12
CA HIS A 47 -8.61 -9.08 4.47
C HIS A 47 -8.60 -10.17 5.55
N ASP A 48 -9.19 -11.33 5.30
CA ASP A 48 -9.25 -12.44 6.27
C ASP A 48 -7.91 -13.17 6.46
N ASN A 49 -7.11 -13.29 5.39
CA ASN A 49 -5.87 -14.06 5.40
C ASN A 49 -4.67 -13.41 4.68
N GLY A 50 -4.87 -12.25 4.05
CA GLY A 50 -3.83 -11.52 3.34
C GLY A 50 -3.40 -12.10 1.98
N ALA A 51 -4.12 -13.09 1.45
CA ALA A 51 -3.81 -13.65 0.14
C ALA A 51 -4.23 -12.70 -0.99
N CYS A 52 -3.44 -12.68 -2.07
CA CYS A 52 -3.73 -11.92 -3.29
C CYS A 52 -4.08 -12.82 -4.47
N PHE A 53 -5.18 -12.51 -5.17
CA PHE A 53 -5.61 -13.21 -6.39
C PHE A 53 -5.86 -12.22 -7.53
N LEU A 54 -5.78 -12.71 -8.77
CA LEU A 54 -6.06 -11.89 -9.95
C LEU A 54 -7.57 -11.77 -10.11
N VAL A 55 -8.06 -10.56 -10.35
CA VAL A 55 -9.46 -10.29 -10.66
C VAL A 55 -9.67 -10.50 -12.15
N GLU A 56 -10.35 -11.59 -12.52
CA GLU A 56 -10.69 -11.90 -13.91
C GLU A 56 -12.03 -11.28 -14.32
N ASP A 57 -12.98 -11.16 -13.39
CA ASP A 57 -14.30 -10.54 -13.58
C ASP A 57 -14.56 -9.58 -12.41
N SER A 58 -14.52 -8.28 -12.71
CA SER A 58 -14.71 -7.24 -11.69
C SER A 58 -16.15 -7.16 -11.16
N GLU A 59 -17.15 -7.49 -11.99
CA GLU A 59 -18.55 -7.44 -11.57
C GLU A 59 -18.89 -8.60 -10.63
N ALA A 60 -18.29 -9.77 -10.84
CA ALA A 60 -18.40 -10.91 -9.92
C ALA A 60 -17.83 -10.59 -8.53
N GLU A 61 -16.75 -9.81 -8.47
CA GLU A 61 -16.02 -9.48 -7.23
C GLU A 61 -16.51 -8.20 -6.55
N LYS A 62 -17.35 -7.41 -7.22
CA LYS A 62 -17.86 -6.12 -6.78
C LYS A 62 -18.51 -6.16 -5.40
N LYS A 63 -19.35 -7.16 -5.14
CA LYS A 63 -20.04 -7.30 -3.84
C LYS A 63 -19.03 -7.50 -2.71
N ARG A 64 -18.05 -8.39 -2.91
CA ARG A 64 -17.01 -8.69 -1.92
C ARG A 64 -16.13 -7.47 -1.65
N ALA A 65 -15.86 -6.67 -2.68
CA ALA A 65 -15.19 -5.38 -2.50
C ALA A 65 -16.07 -4.41 -1.70
N GLN A 66 -17.35 -4.25 -2.01
CA GLN A 66 -18.25 -3.36 -1.25
C GLN A 66 -18.38 -3.75 0.22
N GLU A 67 -18.39 -5.06 0.52
CA GLU A 67 -18.47 -5.61 1.88
C GLU A 67 -17.10 -5.63 2.59
N PHE A 68 -16.04 -5.07 1.98
CA PHE A 68 -14.67 -5.02 2.52
C PHE A 68 -14.04 -6.40 2.76
N GLU A 69 -14.55 -7.48 2.16
CA GLU A 69 -13.89 -8.79 2.20
C GLU A 69 -12.57 -8.76 1.43
N ILE A 70 -12.57 -8.01 0.34
CA ILE A 70 -11.41 -7.81 -0.53
C ILE A 70 -11.16 -6.33 -0.79
N SER A 71 -9.98 -5.98 -1.28
CA SER A 71 -9.64 -4.63 -1.73
C SER A 71 -8.63 -4.67 -2.87
N PRO A 72 -8.59 -3.66 -3.75
CA PRO A 72 -7.46 -3.52 -4.63
C PRO A 72 -6.17 -3.40 -3.79
N SER A 73 -5.08 -3.94 -4.32
CA SER A 73 -3.76 -3.83 -3.68
C SER A 73 -2.84 -2.95 -4.51
N GLY A 74 -1.86 -2.34 -3.86
CA GLY A 74 -0.75 -1.64 -4.49
C GLY A 74 0.59 -2.37 -4.28
N PRO A 75 1.61 -2.00 -5.06
CA PRO A 75 2.92 -2.63 -5.01
C PRO A 75 3.79 -2.02 -3.92
N MET A 76 4.36 -2.86 -3.06
CA MET A 76 5.67 -2.58 -2.48
C MET A 76 6.69 -3.13 -3.46
N PHE A 77 7.18 -2.28 -4.38
CA PHE A 77 7.95 -2.73 -5.54
C PHE A 77 9.16 -3.58 -5.17
N GLY A 78 9.31 -4.72 -5.85
CA GLY A 78 10.45 -5.61 -5.67
C GLY A 78 10.59 -6.60 -6.82
N CYS A 79 11.74 -7.27 -6.85
CA CYS A 79 12.17 -8.06 -8.00
C CYS A 79 11.40 -9.37 -8.22
N LYS A 80 10.55 -9.79 -7.26
CA LYS A 80 9.79 -11.06 -7.32
C LYS A 80 8.31 -10.90 -6.95
N MET A 81 7.79 -9.68 -6.89
CA MET A 81 6.41 -9.48 -6.52
C MET A 81 5.45 -10.01 -7.60
N LYS A 82 4.24 -10.39 -7.18
CA LYS A 82 3.15 -10.69 -8.11
C LYS A 82 2.72 -9.38 -8.79
N LEU A 83 2.55 -9.42 -10.10
CA LEU A 83 2.12 -8.27 -10.90
C LEU A 83 0.63 -8.39 -11.22
N PRO A 84 -0.10 -7.27 -11.23
CA PRO A 84 -1.43 -7.23 -11.83
C PRO A 84 -1.32 -7.32 -13.35
N GLU A 85 -2.47 -7.28 -14.03
CA GLU A 85 -2.59 -7.29 -15.48
C GLU A 85 -3.34 -6.05 -15.97
N GLY A 86 -3.35 -5.81 -17.28
CA GLY A 86 -4.11 -4.72 -17.90
C GLY A 86 -3.83 -3.33 -17.32
N ASN A 87 -4.89 -2.54 -17.12
CA ASN A 87 -4.79 -1.14 -16.68
C ASN A 87 -4.07 -0.99 -15.33
N PRO A 88 -4.36 -1.79 -14.28
CA PRO A 88 -3.61 -1.73 -13.03
C PRO A 88 -2.10 -1.93 -13.22
N ARG A 89 -1.69 -2.84 -14.12
CA ARG A 89 -0.27 -3.04 -14.44
C ARG A 89 0.35 -1.83 -15.10
N GLU A 90 -0.33 -1.25 -16.09
CA GLU A 90 0.17 -0.07 -16.79
C GLU A 90 0.35 1.12 -15.84
N ALA A 91 -0.55 1.28 -14.87
CA ALA A 91 -0.46 2.30 -13.83
C ALA A 91 0.75 2.09 -12.91
N GLU A 92 0.99 0.86 -12.44
CA GLU A 92 2.16 0.54 -11.63
C GLU A 92 3.47 0.74 -12.40
N GLU A 93 3.54 0.27 -13.64
CA GLU A 93 4.72 0.46 -14.49
C GLU A 93 4.96 1.93 -14.84
N LYS A 94 3.91 2.75 -14.94
CA LYS A 94 4.03 4.20 -15.13
C LYS A 94 4.77 4.86 -13.97
N VAL A 95 4.44 4.51 -12.72
CA VAL A 95 5.14 5.03 -11.54
C VAL A 95 6.63 4.70 -11.58
N LEU A 96 6.98 3.47 -11.97
CA LEU A 96 8.39 3.09 -12.14
C LEU A 96 9.07 3.89 -13.27
N ARG A 97 8.41 4.03 -14.42
CA ARG A 97 8.97 4.80 -15.55
C ARG A 97 9.22 6.28 -15.20
N GLU A 98 8.34 6.89 -14.42
CA GLU A 98 8.50 8.27 -13.96
C GLU A 98 9.74 8.44 -13.06
N GLU A 99 10.15 7.38 -12.37
CA GLU A 99 11.38 7.33 -11.57
C GLU A 99 12.59 6.81 -12.34
N SER A 100 12.44 6.52 -13.64
CA SER A 100 13.44 5.84 -14.47
C SER A 100 13.86 4.48 -13.92
N LEU A 101 12.93 3.76 -13.28
CA LEU A 101 13.18 2.48 -12.64
C LEU A 101 12.60 1.28 -13.40
N THR A 102 13.16 0.11 -13.11
CA THR A 102 12.63 -1.20 -13.46
C THR A 102 12.61 -2.13 -12.24
N LEU A 103 11.80 -3.19 -12.29
CA LEU A 103 11.74 -4.17 -11.19
C LEU A 103 13.09 -4.85 -10.91
N ALA A 104 13.96 -4.95 -11.92
CA ALA A 104 15.27 -5.56 -11.78
C ALA A 104 16.21 -4.77 -10.85
N GLU A 105 16.03 -3.46 -10.73
CA GLU A 105 16.88 -2.61 -9.89
C GLU A 105 16.67 -2.82 -8.40
N PHE A 106 15.54 -3.44 -8.01
CA PHE A 106 15.31 -3.85 -6.64
C PHE A 106 16.06 -5.14 -6.25
N ASN A 107 16.74 -5.81 -7.20
CA ASN A 107 17.61 -6.95 -6.94
C ASN A 107 19.03 -6.51 -6.52
N LEU A 108 19.12 -5.70 -5.47
CA LEU A 108 20.36 -5.13 -4.97
C LEU A 108 21.27 -6.20 -4.33
N PRO A 109 22.60 -6.12 -4.51
CA PRO A 109 23.56 -7.02 -3.88
C PRO A 109 23.69 -6.78 -2.36
N GLY A 110 24.45 -7.63 -1.67
CA GLY A 110 24.81 -7.40 -0.27
C GLY A 110 23.66 -7.56 0.74
N GLY A 111 22.66 -8.38 0.43
CA GLY A 111 21.51 -8.64 1.31
C GLY A 111 20.49 -7.49 1.38
N LEU A 112 20.56 -6.57 0.41
CA LEU A 112 19.61 -5.46 0.22
C LEU A 112 18.54 -5.77 -0.83
N ARG A 113 18.57 -6.97 -1.43
CA ARG A 113 17.53 -7.46 -2.32
C ARG A 113 16.15 -7.28 -1.71
N MET A 114 15.25 -6.66 -2.45
CA MET A 114 13.85 -6.50 -2.07
C MET A 114 12.99 -7.41 -2.95
N GLU A 115 12.35 -8.39 -2.32
CA GLU A 115 11.47 -9.32 -3.05
C GLU A 115 10.16 -8.62 -3.47
N GLY A 116 9.71 -7.64 -2.67
CA GLY A 116 8.46 -6.92 -2.88
C GLY A 116 7.25 -7.68 -2.34
N GLU A 117 6.16 -6.95 -2.14
CA GLU A 117 4.90 -7.50 -1.60
C GLU A 117 3.69 -6.71 -2.14
N ARG A 118 2.49 -7.23 -1.89
CA ARG A 118 1.23 -6.52 -2.16
C ARG A 118 0.68 -6.00 -0.85
N ARG A 119 0.24 -4.74 -0.84
CA ARG A 119 -0.45 -4.13 0.30
C ARG A 119 -1.83 -3.66 -0.11
N PRO A 120 -2.86 -3.81 0.73
CA PRO A 120 -4.18 -3.31 0.38
C PRO A 120 -4.15 -1.78 0.28
N LEU A 121 -4.85 -1.22 -0.71
CA LEU A 121 -4.97 0.24 -0.89
C LEU A 121 -5.93 0.89 0.11
N ARG A 122 -6.70 0.07 0.83
CA ARG A 122 -7.58 0.51 1.91
C ARG A 122 -7.55 -0.48 3.07
N VAL A 123 -7.80 0.04 4.27
CA VAL A 123 -7.70 -0.72 5.51
C VAL A 123 -9.02 -0.64 6.25
N PRO A 124 -9.57 -1.76 6.76
CA PRO A 124 -10.78 -1.73 7.56
C PRO A 124 -10.46 -1.14 8.95
N ILE A 125 -11.28 -0.19 9.38
CA ILE A 125 -11.27 0.30 10.77
C ILE A 125 -12.28 -0.53 11.55
N GLN A 126 -11.84 -1.20 12.60
CA GLN A 126 -12.68 -2.07 13.43
C GLN A 126 -12.97 -1.44 14.78
N ASN A 127 -14.08 -1.82 15.41
CA ASN A 127 -14.45 -1.41 16.77
C ASN A 127 -14.44 0.11 16.98
N LEU A 128 -14.85 0.88 15.96
CA LEU A 128 -14.87 2.34 16.02
C LEU A 128 -15.92 2.82 17.02
N SER A 129 -15.49 3.57 18.04
CA SER A 129 -16.37 4.34 18.90
C SER A 129 -15.82 5.74 19.14
N THR A 130 -16.73 6.69 19.34
CA THR A 130 -16.40 8.11 19.52
C THR A 130 -17.15 8.67 20.72
N ALA A 131 -16.47 9.48 21.52
CA ALA A 131 -17.09 10.26 22.59
C ALA A 131 -16.59 11.70 22.51
N MET A 132 -17.48 12.65 22.77
CA MET A 132 -17.17 14.09 22.76
C MET A 132 -17.58 14.68 24.10
N ASP A 133 -16.69 15.47 24.69
CA ASP A 133 -16.89 16.19 25.95
C ASP A 133 -16.23 17.58 25.89
N ASP A 134 -16.21 18.29 27.01
CA ASP A 134 -15.64 19.63 27.12
C ASP A 134 -14.11 19.66 26.85
N ASP A 135 -13.42 18.53 27.00
CA ASP A 135 -11.97 18.38 26.81
C ASP A 135 -11.61 17.95 25.37
N GLY A 136 -12.56 17.44 24.59
CA GLY A 136 -12.43 17.24 23.15
C GLY A 136 -13.06 15.94 22.61
N LEU A 137 -12.45 15.40 21.54
CA LEU A 137 -12.90 14.19 20.86
C LEU A 137 -12.04 12.98 21.25
N SER A 138 -12.66 11.99 21.89
CA SER A 138 -12.06 10.67 22.15
C SER A 138 -12.43 9.68 21.04
N LEU A 139 -11.41 9.02 20.47
CA LEU A 139 -11.56 8.00 19.44
C LEU A 139 -10.99 6.67 19.93
N ASN A 140 -11.75 5.59 19.76
CA ASN A 140 -11.29 4.22 19.98
C ASN A 140 -11.52 3.39 18.72
N PHE A 141 -10.51 2.65 18.27
CA PHE A 141 -10.59 1.79 17.10
C PHE A 141 -9.44 0.78 17.09
N SER A 142 -9.58 -0.27 16.30
CA SER A 142 -8.56 -1.30 16.06
C SER A 142 -8.13 -1.27 14.59
N LEU A 143 -6.83 -1.44 14.36
CA LEU A 143 -6.21 -1.48 13.03
C LEU A 143 -5.42 -2.78 12.83
N PRO A 144 -5.33 -3.29 11.59
CA PRO A 144 -4.41 -4.37 11.25
C PRO A 144 -2.95 -4.00 11.54
N ARG A 145 -2.12 -5.03 11.73
CA ARG A 145 -0.67 -4.85 11.90
C ARG A 145 -0.08 -4.11 10.70
N GLY A 146 0.80 -3.15 10.98
CA GLY A 146 1.51 -2.39 9.94
C GLY A 146 0.77 -1.14 9.46
N VAL A 147 -0.39 -0.84 10.05
CA VAL A 147 -1.15 0.39 9.80
C VAL A 147 -0.97 1.33 10.98
N TYR A 148 -0.76 2.61 10.70
CA TYR A 148 -0.51 3.62 11.72
C TYR A 148 -1.80 4.36 12.09
N ALA A 149 -2.02 4.58 13.39
CA ALA A 149 -3.16 5.36 13.88
C ALA A 149 -3.16 6.79 13.33
N THR A 150 -1.98 7.34 13.05
CA THR A 150 -1.82 8.67 12.43
C THR A 150 -2.49 8.77 11.07
N THR A 151 -2.57 7.68 10.28
CA THR A 151 -3.29 7.66 9.01
C THR A 151 -4.79 7.92 9.20
N VAL A 152 -5.39 7.32 10.23
CA VAL A 152 -6.80 7.56 10.57
C VAL A 152 -7.00 8.99 11.08
N LEU A 153 -6.12 9.45 11.98
CA LEU A 153 -6.21 10.80 12.53
C LEU A 153 -6.03 11.87 11.46
N ARG A 154 -5.15 11.66 10.48
CA ARG A 154 -4.97 12.55 9.33
C ARG A 154 -6.28 12.73 8.55
N GLU A 155 -7.02 11.65 8.33
CA GLU A 155 -8.30 11.70 7.63
C GLU A 155 -9.41 12.40 8.43
N ILE A 156 -9.34 12.37 9.76
CA ILE A 156 -10.32 13.04 10.63
C ILE A 156 -9.99 14.52 10.81
N LEU A 157 -8.73 14.83 11.13
CA LEU A 157 -8.28 16.17 11.48
C LEU A 157 -8.09 17.06 10.25
N LYS A 158 -7.81 16.47 9.08
CA LYS A 158 -7.55 17.20 7.82
C LYS A 158 -6.52 18.32 7.96
N THR A 159 -5.56 18.18 8.88
CA THR A 159 -4.48 19.16 9.08
C THR A 159 -3.39 18.98 8.03
N HIS A 160 -2.86 20.10 7.54
CA HIS A 160 -1.86 20.13 6.46
C HIS A 160 -0.41 20.02 6.93
N ASP A 161 -0.15 20.00 8.23
CA ASP A 161 1.21 20.06 8.81
C ASP A 161 1.72 18.67 9.21
N TRP A 162 2.38 17.97 8.27
CA TRP A 162 3.19 16.77 8.54
C TRP A 162 4.37 16.70 7.56
#